data_AF-A0A6I8QPG4-F1
#
_entry.id   AF-A0A6I8QPG4-F1
#
_cell.length_a   1.000
_cell.length_b   1.000
_cell.length_c   1.000
_cell.angle_alpha   90.00
_cell.angle_beta   90.00
_cell.angle_gamma   90.00
#
_symmetry.space_group_name_H-M   'P 1'
#
loop_
_entity.id
_entity.type
_entity.pdbx_description
1 polymer ?
#
loop_
_entity_poly.entity_id
_entity_poly.type
_entity_poly.pdbx_seq_one_letter_code
_entity_poly.pdbx_strand_id
1 'polypeptide(L)'
;MSLDFTHFHLLFTFPMAAANLRDELTCSICKDIYTDPVTLPCGHNFCRGCIGATWDWQEGIEEDPSCPECRERYRRRPELKKDLTLGTLVEQFFPSNQGQDGTGIFCTYCINSSVPAAQSCLLCEASLCDAHVRVHSKSAEHVLIEPTTNVGNRKCSAHNEPLKYHCCEDGACICVSCCLAGGHQGHRVELLSEASEKKKEKLRNLVKKWTSEIADIENMQKRAANDTDQAAALFGDIREWLEALKKRVLSEISRHEEQFSLRISEFIQQLEKKKSHLSREIHHTEKLLHTDDPLMIVRGESKKAELSDSEEDDDEEDVEGGNYKFIYENDLNIDHISEILLTGLNGFVNGAKRWGINGEEATDMLGDIMARNEAELGFSAGAPSPVYQIPETNRDSQPAAQQNQQLKHKLMKLFPSRNIDPYYGKEAVGMSVDINTASNQVSVLEEGKLVTYSATRLRRPQTPQRFQDFQALSTRSFPSGRHYWDMEGGKNGGWRVGVAYPSIERGGAQSYTGNNDKSWALWRWDNNYTVIHNTEETKLRCKPEHRKIRIFFDYEAGRLSFYELIRPIRHLHTFTVTFTEPLHAAFCVWGDNAWVRIIS
;
A
#
# COMPACT_ATOMS: atom_id res chain seq x y z
N MET A 1 -33.40 27.70 47.39
CA MET A 1 -32.36 26.68 47.11
C MET A 1 -31.25 27.41 46.35
N SER A 2 -30.45 28.24 47.00
CA SER A 2 -29.27 27.91 47.84
C SER A 2 -28.01 27.63 47.00
N LEU A 3 -27.13 28.65 46.91
CA LEU A 3 -25.64 28.63 46.94
C LEU A 3 -24.90 27.94 45.76
N ASP A 4 -23.72 28.33 45.25
CA ASP A 4 -22.72 29.39 45.49
C ASP A 4 -21.80 29.42 44.24
N PHE A 5 -21.34 30.57 43.72
CA PHE A 5 -20.12 31.29 44.10
C PHE A 5 -18.85 30.41 44.23
N THR A 6 -18.13 30.23 43.13
CA THR A 6 -16.64 30.22 43.10
C THR A 6 -16.19 30.19 41.64
N HIS A 7 -15.68 31.30 41.13
CA HIS A 7 -14.66 31.39 40.06
C HIS A 7 -14.19 32.84 39.84
N PHE A 8 -14.70 33.78 40.64
CA PHE A 8 -14.25 35.17 40.69
C PHE A 8 -13.18 35.39 41.77
N HIS A 9 -12.09 34.64 41.72
CA HIS A 9 -10.86 34.95 42.46
C HIS A 9 -9.74 34.10 41.87
N LEU A 10 -9.01 34.64 40.90
CA LEU A 10 -7.60 34.32 40.60
C LEU A 10 -7.01 35.23 39.48
N LEU A 11 -7.59 36.43 39.25
CA LEU A 11 -7.02 37.45 38.35
C LEU A 11 -5.91 38.31 38.98
N PHE A 12 -5.36 37.92 40.14
CA PHE A 12 -4.26 38.63 40.78
C PHE A 12 -3.28 37.65 41.41
N THR A 13 -2.49 36.93 40.60
CA THR A 13 -1.27 36.20 41.03
C THR A 13 -0.36 35.71 39.88
N PHE A 14 -0.43 36.28 38.67
CA PHE A 14 0.38 35.79 37.53
C PHE A 14 1.63 36.58 37.08
N PRO A 15 2.03 37.76 37.59
CA PRO A 15 3.28 38.38 37.11
C PRO A 15 4.54 37.69 37.67
N MET A 16 4.45 37.01 38.82
CA MET A 16 5.62 36.39 39.47
C MET A 16 5.89 34.93 39.04
N ALA A 17 4.90 34.22 38.49
CA ALA A 17 5.10 32.85 37.99
C ALA A 17 5.76 32.79 36.60
N ALA A 18 5.60 33.83 35.76
CA ALA A 18 6.16 33.87 34.41
C ALA A 18 7.67 34.23 34.37
N ALA A 19 8.20 34.88 35.40
CA ALA A 19 9.62 35.23 35.47
C ALA A 19 10.50 34.01 35.78
N ASN A 20 10.08 33.14 36.71
CA ASN A 20 10.83 31.94 37.08
C ASN A 20 10.85 30.88 35.97
N LEU A 21 9.78 30.79 35.17
CA LEU A 21 9.69 29.82 34.07
C LEU A 21 10.56 30.19 32.86
N ARG A 22 10.89 31.48 32.68
CA ARG A 22 11.75 31.93 31.59
C ARG A 22 13.18 31.48 31.80
N ASP A 23 13.70 31.59 33.01
CA ASP A 23 15.07 31.16 33.33
C ASP A 23 15.23 29.64 33.15
N GLU A 24 14.20 28.85 33.49
CA GLU A 24 14.15 27.39 33.29
C GLU A 24 14.09 26.98 31.80
N LEU A 25 13.64 27.87 30.92
CA LEU A 25 13.50 27.64 29.48
C LEU A 25 14.57 28.39 28.64
N THR A 26 15.64 28.87 29.29
CA THR A 26 16.77 29.50 28.62
C THR A 26 17.95 28.56 28.46
N CYS A 27 18.61 28.64 27.30
CA CYS A 27 19.85 27.94 27.04
C CYS A 27 21.01 28.64 27.75
N SER A 28 21.79 27.88 28.51
CA SER A 28 22.92 28.40 29.27
C SER A 28 24.09 28.91 28.42
N ILE A 29 24.13 28.57 27.11
CA ILE A 29 25.16 29.03 26.16
C ILE A 29 24.77 30.38 25.55
N CYS A 30 23.64 30.46 24.85
CA CYS A 30 23.21 31.72 24.20
C CYS A 30 22.48 32.69 25.14
N LYS A 31 22.10 32.25 26.34
CA LYS A 31 21.31 33.01 27.32
C LYS A 31 19.95 33.47 26.80
N ASP A 32 19.42 32.76 25.81
CA ASP A 32 18.12 33.01 25.19
C ASP A 32 17.23 31.76 25.28
N ILE A 33 15.94 31.87 24.97
CA ILE A 33 14.99 30.75 24.97
C ILE A 33 15.49 29.65 24.02
N TYR A 34 15.31 28.39 24.43
CA TYR A 34 15.74 27.24 23.62
C TYR A 34 15.22 27.29 22.18
N THR A 35 16.14 27.22 21.22
CA THR A 35 15.84 27.02 19.80
C THR A 35 16.33 25.63 19.40
N ASP A 36 15.40 24.76 18.99
CA ASP A 36 15.67 23.35 18.72
C ASP A 36 16.40 22.65 19.89
N PRO A 37 15.75 22.54 21.07
CA PRO A 37 16.38 21.97 22.26
C PRO A 37 16.81 20.52 22.05
N VAL A 38 18.00 20.19 22.52
CA VAL A 38 18.56 18.82 22.55
C VAL A 38 19.05 18.51 23.95
N THR A 39 18.84 17.26 24.37
CA THR A 39 19.28 16.76 25.69
C THR A 39 20.52 15.89 25.51
N LEU A 40 21.58 16.22 26.25
CA LEU A 40 22.78 15.39 26.30
C LEU A 40 22.56 14.14 27.16
N PRO A 41 23.38 13.07 27.02
CA PRO A 41 23.28 11.88 27.87
C PRO A 41 23.37 12.17 29.38
N CYS A 42 24.05 13.26 29.76
CA CYS A 42 24.14 13.75 31.13
C CYS A 42 22.85 14.44 31.64
N GLY A 43 21.83 14.62 30.80
CA GLY A 43 20.55 15.24 31.13
C GLY A 43 20.47 16.77 30.98
N HIS A 44 21.55 17.45 30.59
CA HIS A 44 21.54 18.91 30.38
C HIS A 44 21.04 19.26 28.98
N ASN A 45 20.32 20.38 28.87
CA ASN A 45 19.63 20.81 27.66
C ASN A 45 20.33 22.02 27.03
N PHE A 46 20.43 22.02 25.70
CA PHE A 46 21.05 23.12 24.94
C PHE A 46 20.31 23.32 23.61
N CYS A 47 20.45 24.49 23.00
CA CYS A 47 20.07 24.64 21.59
C CYS A 47 20.99 23.76 20.73
N ARG A 48 20.44 23.03 19.76
CA ARG A 48 21.23 22.16 18.86
C ARG A 48 22.42 22.87 18.24
N GLY A 49 22.22 24.12 17.80
CA GLY A 49 23.29 24.95 17.22
C GLY A 49 24.36 25.36 18.25
N CYS A 50 23.97 25.66 19.48
CA CYS A 50 24.88 26.10 20.53
C CYS A 50 25.84 24.98 20.96
N ILE A 51 25.30 23.79 21.26
CA ILE A 51 26.15 22.66 21.65
C ILE A 51 26.97 22.14 20.48
N GLY A 52 26.45 22.25 19.25
CA GLY A 52 27.21 21.96 18.03
C GLY A 52 28.47 22.82 17.93
N ALA A 53 28.31 24.14 18.03
CA ALA A 53 29.44 25.08 17.97
C ALA A 53 30.47 24.86 19.10
N THR A 54 30.02 24.50 20.31
CA THR A 54 30.93 24.19 21.41
C THR A 54 31.79 22.96 21.12
N TRP A 55 31.20 21.88 20.60
CA TRP A 55 31.95 20.67 20.24
C TRP A 55 32.86 20.89 19.04
N ASP A 56 32.43 21.68 18.05
CA ASP A 56 33.27 22.03 16.89
C ASP A 56 34.51 22.83 17.33
N TRP A 57 34.37 23.71 18.35
CA TRP A 57 35.52 24.41 18.94
C TRP A 57 36.44 23.48 19.75
N GLN A 58 35.89 22.54 20.52
CA GLN A 58 36.66 21.55 21.29
C GLN A 58 37.46 20.61 20.40
N GLU A 59 36.87 20.19 19.29
CA GLU A 59 37.54 19.38 18.27
C GLU A 59 38.75 20.14 17.68
N GLY A 60 38.63 21.46 17.49
CA GLY A 60 39.71 22.32 17.02
C GLY A 60 40.91 22.46 17.96
N ILE A 61 40.77 22.10 19.24
CA ILE A 61 41.84 22.10 20.25
C ILE A 61 42.21 20.70 20.74
N GLU A 62 41.81 19.65 20.00
CA GLU A 62 42.05 18.23 20.32
C GLU A 62 41.48 17.80 21.69
N GLU A 63 40.41 18.44 22.16
CA GLU A 63 39.69 18.05 23.37
C GLU A 63 38.48 17.15 23.06
N ASP A 64 38.28 16.15 23.92
CA ASP A 64 37.07 15.31 23.87
C ASP A 64 35.80 16.16 24.09
N PRO A 65 34.72 15.93 23.31
CA PRO A 65 33.45 16.62 23.50
C PRO A 65 32.97 16.51 24.95
N SER A 66 32.60 17.64 25.55
CA SER A 66 32.09 17.64 26.93
C SER A 66 30.84 18.49 27.10
N CYS A 67 30.10 18.21 28.16
CA CYS A 67 28.96 19.02 28.56
C CYS A 67 29.43 20.37 29.15
N PRO A 68 28.96 21.52 28.66
CA PRO A 68 29.34 22.82 29.20
C PRO A 68 28.94 23.06 30.66
N GLU A 69 27.90 22.38 31.15
CA GLU A 69 27.38 22.55 32.52
C GLU A 69 28.05 21.61 33.52
N CYS A 70 28.01 20.30 33.30
CA CYS A 70 28.57 19.32 34.25
C CYS A 70 29.98 18.84 33.90
N ARG A 71 30.52 19.24 32.74
CA ARG A 71 31.85 18.83 32.23
C ARG A 71 32.03 17.33 32.03
N GLU A 72 30.94 16.57 31.95
CA GLU A 72 30.98 15.17 31.57
C GLU A 72 31.56 15.02 30.15
N ARG A 73 32.59 14.18 30.01
CA ARG A 73 33.33 13.98 28.76
C ARG A 73 32.80 12.77 28.01
N TYR A 74 32.70 12.90 26.70
CA TYR A 74 32.23 11.86 25.80
C TYR A 74 33.38 11.42 24.89
N ARG A 75 33.69 10.12 24.89
CA ARG A 75 34.76 9.54 24.03
C ARG A 75 34.48 9.69 22.53
N ARG A 76 33.22 9.93 22.16
CA ARG A 76 32.74 10.19 20.79
C ARG A 76 31.56 11.14 20.89
N ARG A 77 31.39 12.00 19.88
CA ARG A 77 30.27 12.95 19.79
C ARG A 77 28.93 12.21 19.91
N PRO A 78 28.14 12.45 20.99
CA PRO A 78 26.82 11.87 21.13
C PRO A 78 25.86 12.29 20.00
N GLU A 79 24.95 11.41 19.64
CA GLU A 79 23.87 11.74 18.70
C GLU A 79 22.87 12.69 19.37
N LEU A 80 22.70 13.89 18.80
CA LEU A 80 21.79 14.90 19.34
C LEU A 80 20.35 14.64 18.86
N LYS A 81 19.55 14.06 19.75
CA LYS A 81 18.10 13.90 19.54
C LYS A 81 17.37 15.13 20.08
N LYS A 82 16.41 15.61 19.31
CA LYS A 82 15.56 16.74 19.68
C LYS A 82 14.68 16.37 20.88
N ASP A 83 14.64 17.25 21.88
CA ASP A 83 13.69 17.11 22.97
C ASP A 83 12.35 17.76 22.55
N LEU A 84 11.45 16.91 22.10
CA LEU A 84 10.11 17.32 21.68
C LEU A 84 9.28 17.87 22.85
N THR A 85 9.56 17.43 24.08
CA THR A 85 8.82 17.87 25.28
C THR A 85 9.23 19.29 25.63
N LEU A 86 10.54 19.55 25.69
CA LEU A 86 11.07 20.89 25.95
C LEU A 86 10.73 21.85 24.80
N GLY A 87 10.74 21.36 23.55
CA GLY A 87 10.27 22.13 22.39
C GLY A 87 8.81 22.53 22.50
N THR A 88 7.92 21.61 22.87
CA THR A 88 6.48 21.90 23.05
C THR A 88 6.25 22.90 24.19
N LEU A 89 7.00 22.79 25.29
CA LEU A 89 6.92 23.73 26.42
C LEU A 89 7.35 25.14 26.00
N VAL A 90 8.46 25.26 25.27
CA VAL A 90 8.91 26.55 24.72
C VAL A 90 7.84 27.17 23.83
N GLU A 91 7.22 26.40 22.94
CA GLU A 91 6.16 26.87 22.05
C GLU A 91 4.87 27.26 22.81
N GLN A 92 4.53 26.54 23.87
CA GLN A 92 3.33 26.80 24.67
C GLN A 92 3.43 28.06 25.52
N PHE A 93 4.61 28.34 26.09
CA PHE A 93 4.84 29.49 26.98
C PHE A 93 5.41 30.71 26.26
N PHE A 94 6.07 30.50 25.12
CA PHE A 94 6.58 31.55 24.24
C PHE A 94 6.10 31.29 22.80
N PRO A 95 4.78 31.41 22.54
CA PRO A 95 4.25 31.30 21.19
C PRO A 95 4.87 32.42 20.36
N SER A 96 5.90 32.05 19.61
CA SER A 96 6.54 32.96 18.67
C SER A 96 5.52 33.22 17.57
N ASN A 97 5.16 34.50 17.38
CA ASN A 97 4.50 34.99 16.17
C ASN A 97 5.41 34.67 14.96
N GLN A 98 5.40 33.42 14.51
CA GLN A 98 5.98 33.01 13.24
C GLN A 98 5.01 33.43 12.15
N GLY A 99 5.08 34.72 11.86
CA GLY A 99 4.21 35.38 10.91
C GLY A 99 4.58 36.82 10.67
N GLN A 100 5.85 37.22 10.77
CA GLN A 100 6.44 38.35 10.06
C GLN A 100 7.96 38.15 9.89
N ASP A 101 8.44 38.31 8.65
CA ASP A 101 9.85 38.59 8.34
C ASP A 101 10.33 39.76 9.20
N GLY A 102 11.44 39.60 9.92
CA GLY A 102 11.92 40.66 10.80
C GLY A 102 13.22 40.38 11.52
N THR A 103 14.28 40.01 10.80
CA THR A 103 15.64 40.38 11.21
C THR A 103 15.71 41.90 11.29
N GLY A 104 15.41 42.48 12.45
CA GLY A 104 15.50 43.91 12.68
C GLY A 104 16.95 44.37 12.49
N ILE A 105 17.16 45.39 11.65
CA ILE A 105 18.48 45.99 11.45
C ILE A 105 18.70 47.00 12.57
N PHE A 106 19.81 46.88 13.30
CA PHE A 106 20.08 47.70 14.48
C PHE A 106 21.09 48.82 14.18
N CYS A 107 21.06 49.86 15.01
CA CYS A 107 21.94 51.00 14.87
C CYS A 107 23.39 50.63 15.22
N THR A 108 24.32 50.90 14.30
CA THR A 108 25.74 50.55 14.45
C THR A 108 26.52 51.51 15.35
N TYR A 109 25.93 52.67 15.69
CA TYR A 109 26.56 53.68 16.56
C TYR A 109 26.14 53.56 18.03
N CYS A 110 25.11 52.77 18.35
CA CYS A 110 24.67 52.52 19.72
C CYS A 110 25.43 51.32 20.30
N ILE A 111 26.56 51.57 20.97
CA ILE A 111 27.49 50.53 21.42
C ILE A 111 26.92 49.67 22.57
N ASN A 112 26.03 50.25 23.41
CA ASN A 112 25.51 49.59 24.62
C ASN A 112 24.00 49.34 24.58
N SER A 113 23.35 49.50 23.42
CA SER A 113 21.90 49.34 23.30
C SER A 113 21.53 48.92 21.88
N SER A 114 20.80 47.81 21.74
CA SER A 114 20.33 47.32 20.44
C SER A 114 19.11 48.13 19.99
N VAL A 115 19.36 49.37 19.54
CA VAL A 115 18.31 50.28 19.08
C VAL A 115 18.01 49.98 17.60
N PRO A 116 16.75 49.78 17.21
CA PRO A 116 16.39 49.59 15.80
C PRO A 116 16.88 50.75 14.93
N ALA A 117 17.45 50.43 13.77
CA ALA A 117 17.84 51.42 12.79
C ALA A 117 16.59 51.94 12.06
N ALA A 118 16.49 53.25 11.95
CA ALA A 118 15.46 53.95 11.20
C ALA A 118 15.87 54.14 9.73
N GLN A 119 17.16 54.40 9.45
CA GLN A 119 17.70 54.51 8.08
C GLN A 119 19.16 54.04 8.01
N SER A 120 19.63 53.65 6.83
CA SER A 120 21.06 53.41 6.55
C SER A 120 21.66 54.56 5.74
N CYS A 121 22.84 55.03 6.13
CA CYS A 121 23.58 56.06 5.39
C CYS A 121 24.50 55.39 4.37
N LEU A 122 24.32 55.72 3.09
CA LEU A 122 25.18 55.19 2.02
C LEU A 122 26.61 55.69 2.16
N LEU A 123 26.84 56.93 2.58
CA LEU A 123 28.20 57.49 2.69
C LEU A 123 28.99 56.85 3.86
N CYS A 124 28.34 56.64 5.00
CA CYS A 124 28.97 56.09 6.20
C CYS A 124 28.88 54.56 6.30
N GLU A 125 28.15 53.92 5.38
CA GLU A 125 27.93 52.48 5.35
C GLU A 125 27.40 51.91 6.67
N ALA A 126 26.56 52.71 7.33
CA ALA A 126 26.11 52.49 8.69
C ALA A 126 24.60 52.56 8.81
N SER A 127 24.04 51.77 9.73
CA SER A 127 22.62 51.78 10.07
C SER A 127 22.40 52.66 11.30
N LEU A 128 21.46 53.59 11.21
CA LEU A 128 21.27 54.70 12.14
C LEU A 128 19.87 54.67 12.75
N CYS A 129 19.75 54.78 14.08
CA CYS A 129 18.48 55.02 14.75
C CYS A 129 18.01 56.47 14.53
N ASP A 130 16.75 56.80 14.85
CA ASP A 130 16.17 58.13 14.65
C ASP A 130 17.01 59.28 15.24
N ALA A 131 17.66 59.03 16.39
CA ALA A 131 18.53 60.02 17.00
C ALA A 131 19.74 60.36 16.12
N HIS A 132 20.39 59.35 15.54
CA HIS A 132 21.56 59.51 14.67
C HIS A 132 21.17 59.99 13.27
N VAL A 133 20.01 59.56 12.75
CA VAL A 133 19.44 60.05 11.48
C VAL A 133 19.28 61.57 11.50
N ARG A 134 18.78 62.15 12.59
CA ARG A 134 18.61 63.62 12.72
C ARG A 134 19.89 64.43 12.64
N VAL A 135 21.04 63.81 12.93
CA VAL A 135 22.35 64.45 12.78
C VAL A 135 22.80 64.32 11.33
N HIS A 136 22.66 63.14 10.74
CA HIS A 136 23.04 62.87 9.35
C HIS A 136 22.18 63.62 8.32
N SER A 137 20.89 63.85 8.61
CA SER A 137 19.97 64.56 7.71
C SER A 137 20.30 66.05 7.52
N LYS A 138 21.27 66.58 8.26
CA LYS A 138 21.70 67.99 8.17
C LYS A 138 22.69 68.27 7.05
N SER A 139 23.31 67.23 6.47
CA SER A 139 24.24 67.37 5.36
C SER A 139 23.72 66.60 4.13
N ALA A 140 23.76 67.27 2.97
CA ALA A 140 23.28 66.72 1.70
C ALA A 140 24.18 65.58 1.16
N GLU A 141 25.40 65.44 1.69
CA GLU A 141 26.34 64.38 1.29
C GLU A 141 25.96 63.02 1.88
N HIS A 142 25.22 62.99 3.00
CA HIS A 142 24.77 61.75 3.64
C HIS A 142 23.44 61.30 3.06
N VAL A 143 23.48 60.49 2.00
CA VAL A 143 22.28 59.90 1.40
C VAL A 143 21.73 58.78 2.30
N LEU A 144 20.52 58.97 2.82
CA LEU A 144 19.84 58.05 3.72
C LEU A 144 18.81 57.21 2.95
N ILE A 145 18.83 55.90 3.16
CA ILE A 145 17.89 54.93 2.58
C ILE A 145 17.24 54.09 3.67
N GLU A 146 16.23 53.29 3.31
CA GLU A 146 15.67 52.30 4.23
C GLU A 146 16.76 51.39 4.82
N PRO A 147 16.65 50.98 6.10
CA PRO A 147 17.63 50.14 6.76
C PRO A 147 17.95 48.90 5.93
N THR A 148 19.23 48.66 5.69
CA THR A 148 19.68 47.47 4.93
C THR A 148 20.98 46.92 5.49
N THR A 149 21.14 45.60 5.49
CA THR A 149 22.37 44.91 5.90
C THR A 149 23.48 44.99 4.85
N ASN A 150 23.13 45.34 3.60
CA ASN A 150 24.03 45.32 2.46
C ASN A 150 24.20 46.72 1.84
N VAL A 151 24.64 47.68 2.65
CA VAL A 151 24.80 49.08 2.22
C VAL A 151 25.82 49.22 1.08
N GLY A 152 26.90 48.43 1.10
CA GLY A 152 27.93 48.41 0.06
C GLY A 152 27.45 47.88 -1.31
N ASN A 153 26.52 46.93 -1.33
CA ASN A 153 26.03 46.31 -2.58
C ASN A 153 25.00 47.18 -3.33
N ARG A 154 24.67 48.37 -2.81
CA ARG A 154 23.76 49.32 -3.47
C ARG A 154 24.48 50.43 -4.22
N LYS A 155 25.81 50.42 -4.26
CA LYS A 155 26.62 51.35 -5.04
C LYS A 155 27.24 50.65 -6.25
N CYS A 156 27.40 51.41 -7.33
CA CYS A 156 28.17 50.97 -8.49
C CYS A 156 29.65 50.90 -8.11
N SER A 157 30.29 49.76 -8.38
CA SER A 157 31.72 49.57 -8.12
C SER A 157 32.62 50.51 -8.93
N ALA A 158 32.17 50.96 -10.12
CA ALA A 158 32.95 51.83 -10.99
C ALA A 158 32.79 53.34 -10.66
N HIS A 159 31.58 53.77 -10.30
CA HIS A 159 31.26 55.20 -10.12
C HIS A 159 30.97 55.59 -8.67
N ASN A 160 30.90 54.62 -7.76
CA ASN A 160 30.53 54.80 -6.35
C ASN A 160 29.16 55.49 -6.12
N GLU A 161 28.30 55.47 -7.14
CA GLU A 161 26.96 56.04 -7.16
C GLU A 161 25.88 54.99 -6.85
N PRO A 162 24.71 55.39 -6.31
CA PRO A 162 23.62 54.45 -6.04
C PRO A 162 23.10 53.78 -7.32
N LEU A 163 22.89 52.47 -7.24
CA LEU A 163 22.26 51.68 -8.30
C LEU A 163 20.76 52.01 -8.37
N LYS A 164 20.30 52.50 -9.53
CA LYS A 164 18.90 52.94 -9.74
C LYS A 164 18.21 52.21 -10.87
N TYR A 165 18.96 51.62 -11.79
CA TYR A 165 18.43 50.99 -12.99
C TYR A 165 18.83 49.52 -13.09
N HIS A 166 18.08 48.76 -13.86
CA HIS A 166 18.39 47.39 -14.26
C HIS A 166 18.52 47.35 -15.78
N CYS A 167 19.69 46.92 -16.27
CA CYS A 167 19.91 46.68 -17.69
C CYS A 167 19.24 45.36 -18.11
N CYS A 168 18.38 45.40 -19.11
CA CYS A 168 17.62 44.24 -19.59
C CYS A 168 18.49 43.24 -20.35
N GLU A 169 19.50 43.72 -21.06
CA GLU A 169 20.42 42.90 -21.86
C GLU A 169 21.45 42.19 -20.98
N ASP A 170 22.09 42.93 -20.07
CA ASP A 170 23.18 42.39 -19.25
C ASP A 170 22.71 41.78 -17.92
N GLY A 171 21.43 41.97 -17.57
CA GLY A 171 20.85 41.49 -16.31
C GLY A 171 21.45 42.12 -15.05
N ALA A 172 22.15 43.25 -15.19
CA ALA A 172 22.90 43.91 -14.13
C ALA A 172 22.16 45.14 -13.57
N CYS A 173 22.32 45.38 -12.26
CA CYS A 173 21.89 46.63 -11.63
C CYS A 173 22.97 47.70 -11.80
N ILE A 174 22.61 48.88 -12.34
CA ILE A 174 23.56 49.93 -12.74
C ILE A 174 23.18 51.32 -12.20
N CYS A 175 24.16 52.23 -12.10
CA CYS A 175 23.93 53.64 -11.74
C CYS A 175 23.65 54.51 -12.98
N VAL A 176 23.36 55.80 -12.77
CA VAL A 176 23.08 56.77 -13.85
C VAL A 176 24.29 56.91 -14.78
N SER A 177 25.49 57.05 -14.21
CA SER A 177 26.72 57.24 -14.99
C SER A 177 27.05 56.03 -15.88
N CYS A 178 26.79 54.79 -15.43
CA CYS A 178 26.89 53.59 -16.25
C CYS A 178 26.00 53.61 -17.49
N CYS A 179 24.80 54.20 -17.39
CA CYS A 179 23.82 54.25 -18.47
C CYS A 179 24.12 55.36 -19.48
N LEU A 180 24.62 56.52 -19.02
CA LEU A 180 24.78 57.70 -19.87
C LEU A 180 26.14 57.78 -20.56
N ALA A 181 27.21 57.36 -19.89
CA ALA A 181 28.58 57.51 -20.37
C ALA A 181 29.47 56.28 -20.07
N GLY A 182 28.90 55.22 -19.51
CA GLY A 182 29.62 53.99 -19.16
C GLY A 182 29.37 52.85 -20.15
N GLY A 183 29.81 51.64 -19.78
CA GLY A 183 29.74 50.44 -20.63
C GLY A 183 28.33 49.92 -20.97
N HIS A 184 27.27 50.54 -20.44
CA HIS A 184 25.87 50.19 -20.75
C HIS A 184 25.17 51.27 -21.57
N GLN A 185 25.94 52.18 -22.21
CA GLN A 185 25.38 53.23 -23.05
C GLN A 185 24.66 52.63 -24.26
N GLY A 186 23.36 52.97 -24.40
CA GLY A 186 22.51 52.48 -25.49
C GLY A 186 21.80 51.15 -25.22
N HIS A 187 22.03 50.51 -24.06
CA HIS A 187 21.26 49.34 -23.64
C HIS A 187 19.87 49.75 -23.10
N ARG A 188 18.88 48.84 -23.20
CA ARG A 188 17.55 49.06 -22.62
C ARG A 188 17.65 48.93 -21.11
N VAL A 189 17.32 50.02 -20.43
CA VAL A 189 17.31 50.09 -18.97
C VAL A 189 15.90 50.31 -18.46
N GLU A 190 15.56 49.65 -17.36
CA GLU A 190 14.33 49.89 -16.61
C GLU A 190 14.68 50.36 -15.19
N LEU A 191 13.77 51.08 -14.53
CA LEU A 191 13.96 51.43 -13.13
C LEU A 191 14.04 50.16 -12.27
N LEU A 192 14.99 50.13 -11.34
CA LEU A 192 15.18 48.96 -10.48
C LEU A 192 13.90 48.63 -9.68
N SER A 193 13.15 49.65 -9.26
CA SER A 193 11.84 49.50 -8.62
C SER A 193 10.85 48.74 -9.51
N GLU A 194 10.70 49.14 -10.77
CA GLU A 194 9.79 48.50 -11.73
C GLU A 194 10.21 47.06 -12.06
N ALA A 195 11.51 46.84 -12.30
CA ALA A 195 12.05 45.51 -12.56
C ALA A 195 11.87 44.58 -11.35
N SER A 196 12.01 45.12 -10.13
CA SER A 196 11.78 44.38 -8.89
C SER A 196 10.31 44.00 -8.72
N GLU A 197 9.37 44.90 -9.01
CA GLU A 197 7.93 44.60 -8.92
C GLU A 197 7.50 43.58 -9.96
N LYS A 198 8.02 43.65 -11.19
CA LYS A 198 7.80 42.60 -12.21
C LYS A 198 8.31 41.23 -11.75
N LYS A 199 9.49 41.16 -11.11
CA LYS A 199 10.03 39.90 -10.56
C LYS A 199 9.22 39.41 -9.36
N LYS A 200 8.85 40.29 -8.44
CA LYS A 200 7.97 39.97 -7.29
C LYS A 200 6.62 39.43 -7.74
N GLU A 201 6.02 40.00 -8.79
CA GLU A 201 4.75 39.52 -9.31
C GLU A 201 4.84 38.10 -9.88
N LYS A 202 5.93 37.80 -10.63
CA LYS A 202 6.20 36.44 -11.09
C LYS A 202 6.35 35.47 -9.92
N LEU A 203 7.09 35.85 -8.88
CA LEU A 203 7.26 35.04 -7.67
C LEU A 203 5.93 34.83 -6.93
N ARG A 204 5.11 35.88 -6.77
CA ARG A 204 3.77 35.79 -6.17
C ARG A 204 2.89 34.81 -6.94
N ASN A 205 2.95 34.81 -8.27
CA ASN A 205 2.19 33.87 -9.09
C ASN A 205 2.67 32.42 -8.95
N LEU A 206 3.99 32.20 -8.85
CA LEU A 206 4.53 30.87 -8.55
C LEU A 206 4.12 30.38 -7.16
N VAL A 207 4.18 31.25 -6.15
CA VAL A 207 3.73 30.93 -4.80
C VAL A 207 2.25 30.54 -4.82
N LYS A 208 1.37 31.36 -5.42
CA LYS A 208 -0.07 31.02 -5.55
C LYS A 208 -0.29 29.67 -6.23
N LYS A 209 0.45 29.37 -7.30
CA LYS A 209 0.38 28.10 -8.02
C LYS A 209 0.77 26.93 -7.11
N TRP A 210 1.91 27.01 -6.43
CA TRP A 210 2.36 25.94 -5.54
C TRP A 210 1.42 25.76 -4.34
N THR A 211 0.86 26.83 -3.79
CA THR A 211 -0.14 26.74 -2.71
C THR A 211 -1.39 25.99 -3.18
N SER A 212 -1.87 26.23 -4.40
CA SER A 212 -2.99 25.46 -4.95
C SER A 212 -2.65 23.98 -5.16
N GLU A 213 -1.45 23.66 -5.65
CA GLU A 213 -1.00 22.27 -5.84
C GLU A 213 -0.88 21.53 -4.49
N ILE A 214 -0.42 22.20 -3.43
CA ILE A 214 -0.37 21.62 -2.07
C ILE A 214 -1.79 21.32 -1.56
N ALA A 215 -2.74 22.25 -1.72
CA ALA A 215 -4.12 22.05 -1.29
C ALA A 215 -4.80 20.88 -2.02
N ASP A 216 -4.51 20.69 -3.31
CA ASP A 216 -5.00 19.55 -4.08
C ASP A 216 -4.43 18.23 -3.55
N ILE A 217 -3.12 18.19 -3.24
CA ILE A 217 -2.47 17.01 -2.66
C ILE A 217 -3.07 16.66 -1.29
N GLU A 218 -3.29 17.63 -0.42
CA GLU A 218 -3.90 17.42 0.90
C GLU A 218 -5.34 16.89 0.79
N ASN A 219 -6.13 17.41 -0.16
CA ASN A 219 -7.47 16.91 -0.41
C ASN A 219 -7.47 15.48 -0.97
N MET A 220 -6.54 15.14 -1.85
CA MET A 220 -6.36 13.77 -2.32
C MET A 220 -5.98 12.82 -1.18
N GLN A 221 -5.10 13.24 -0.26
CA GLN A 221 -4.75 12.45 0.93
C GLN A 221 -5.95 12.22 1.84
N LYS A 222 -6.78 13.24 2.09
CA LYS A 222 -8.00 13.11 2.88
C LYS A 222 -9.00 12.14 2.26
N ARG A 223 -9.20 12.20 0.94
CA ARG A 223 -10.08 11.25 0.22
C ARG A 223 -9.53 9.83 0.31
N ALA A 224 -8.24 9.63 0.07
CA ALA A 224 -7.62 8.32 0.17
C ALA A 224 -7.72 7.71 1.59
N ALA A 225 -7.56 8.53 2.64
CA ALA A 225 -7.76 8.10 4.02
C ALA A 225 -9.21 7.65 4.26
N ASN A 226 -10.19 8.46 3.84
CA ASN A 226 -11.61 8.13 3.97
C ASN A 226 -11.98 6.84 3.21
N ASP A 227 -11.46 6.66 2.00
CA ASP A 227 -11.69 5.44 1.21
C ASP A 227 -11.06 4.21 1.90
N THR A 228 -9.91 4.38 2.55
CA THR A 228 -9.24 3.32 3.32
C THR A 228 -10.05 2.94 4.56
N ASP A 229 -10.58 3.92 5.30
CA ASP A 229 -11.42 3.70 6.47
C ASP A 229 -12.75 3.04 6.08
N GLN A 230 -13.36 3.48 4.98
CA GLN A 230 -14.58 2.86 4.45
C GLN A 230 -14.34 1.40 4.05
N ALA A 231 -13.22 1.11 3.37
CA ALA A 231 -12.85 -0.27 3.03
C ALA A 231 -12.59 -1.11 4.29
N ALA A 232 -11.91 -0.56 5.30
CA ALA A 232 -11.65 -1.26 6.56
C ALA A 232 -12.94 -1.61 7.31
N ALA A 233 -13.92 -0.68 7.34
CA ALA A 233 -15.24 -0.91 7.92
C ALA A 233 -15.99 -2.06 7.20
N LEU A 234 -16.00 -2.06 5.86
CA LEU A 234 -16.61 -3.13 5.07
C LEU A 234 -15.98 -4.51 5.37
N PHE A 235 -14.66 -4.59 5.46
CA PHE A 235 -13.99 -5.84 5.85
C PHE A 235 -14.24 -6.23 7.31
N GLY A 236 -14.51 -5.26 8.19
CA GLY A 236 -15.01 -5.49 9.54
C GLY A 236 -16.36 -6.21 9.52
N ASP A 237 -17.33 -5.61 8.85
CA ASP A 237 -18.70 -6.14 8.74
C ASP A 237 -18.74 -7.55 8.15
N ILE A 238 -17.99 -7.81 7.07
CA ILE A 238 -17.92 -9.13 6.42
C ILE A 238 -17.37 -10.18 7.38
N ARG A 239 -16.34 -9.85 8.17
CA ARG A 239 -15.72 -10.77 9.12
C ARG A 239 -16.65 -11.10 10.29
N GLU A 240 -17.33 -10.11 10.85
CA GLU A 240 -18.33 -10.35 11.90
C GLU A 240 -19.45 -11.25 11.40
N TRP A 241 -19.92 -11.00 10.18
CA TRP A 241 -20.94 -11.82 9.55
C TRP A 241 -20.48 -13.27 9.31
N LEU A 242 -19.26 -13.48 8.80
CA LEU A 242 -18.69 -14.82 8.58
C LEU A 242 -18.55 -15.61 9.88
N GLU A 243 -18.08 -14.96 10.96
CA GLU A 243 -17.98 -15.62 12.26
C GLU A 243 -19.37 -15.95 12.85
N ALA A 244 -20.36 -15.08 12.64
CA ALA A 244 -21.74 -15.36 13.04
C ALA A 244 -22.33 -16.56 12.27
N LEU A 245 -22.11 -16.64 10.95
CA LEU A 245 -22.55 -17.77 10.14
C LEU A 245 -21.86 -19.07 10.56
N LYS A 246 -20.54 -19.04 10.73
CA LYS A 246 -19.75 -20.18 11.22
C LYS A 246 -20.30 -20.69 12.56
N LYS A 247 -20.58 -19.79 13.51
CA LYS A 247 -21.14 -20.15 14.81
C LYS A 247 -22.50 -20.84 14.67
N ARG A 248 -23.37 -20.35 13.78
CA ARG A 248 -24.68 -20.95 13.51
C ARG A 248 -24.57 -22.36 12.92
N VAL A 249 -23.70 -22.55 11.93
CA VAL A 249 -23.48 -23.87 11.31
C VAL A 249 -22.92 -24.86 12.33
N LEU A 250 -21.93 -24.45 13.13
CA LEU A 250 -21.36 -25.30 14.17
C LEU A 250 -22.39 -25.70 15.24
N SER A 251 -23.23 -24.76 15.69
CA SER A 251 -24.30 -25.10 16.64
C SER A 251 -25.30 -26.11 16.08
N GLU A 252 -25.58 -26.04 14.78
CA GLU A 252 -26.50 -26.97 14.14
C GLU A 252 -25.91 -28.38 14.02
N ILE A 253 -24.63 -28.47 13.65
CA ILE A 253 -23.90 -29.74 13.60
C ILE A 253 -23.89 -30.38 14.99
N SER A 254 -23.52 -29.62 16.04
CA SER A 254 -23.52 -30.15 17.40
C SER A 254 -24.92 -30.61 17.85
N ARG A 255 -25.98 -29.88 17.51
CA ARG A 255 -27.37 -30.30 17.79
C ARG A 255 -27.71 -31.63 17.12
N HIS A 256 -27.28 -31.82 15.88
CA HIS A 256 -27.49 -33.07 15.14
C HIS A 256 -26.69 -34.23 15.74
N GLU A 257 -25.44 -34.02 16.12
CA GLU A 257 -24.60 -35.02 16.80
C GLU A 257 -25.24 -35.48 18.11
N GLU A 258 -25.74 -34.56 18.93
CA GLU A 258 -26.44 -34.88 20.19
C GLU A 258 -27.72 -35.69 19.94
N GLN A 259 -28.52 -35.29 18.95
CA GLN A 259 -29.76 -35.99 18.59
C GLN A 259 -29.49 -37.41 18.07
N PHE A 260 -28.44 -37.58 17.27
CA PHE A 260 -28.02 -38.88 16.75
C PHE A 260 -27.49 -39.79 17.86
N SER A 261 -26.66 -39.25 18.75
CA SER A 261 -26.15 -39.97 19.92
C SER A 261 -27.26 -40.47 20.84
N LEU A 262 -28.32 -39.67 21.03
CA LEU A 262 -29.48 -40.07 21.83
C LEU A 262 -30.21 -41.27 21.19
N ARG A 263 -30.49 -41.21 19.89
CA ARG A 263 -31.17 -42.29 19.16
C ARG A 263 -30.36 -43.58 19.15
N ILE A 264 -29.04 -43.51 18.96
CA ILE A 264 -28.16 -44.68 19.09
C ILE A 264 -28.25 -45.28 20.49
N SER A 265 -28.23 -44.45 21.52
CA SER A 265 -28.31 -44.92 22.91
C SER A 265 -29.64 -45.62 23.19
N GLU A 266 -30.76 -45.09 22.71
CA GLU A 266 -32.08 -45.72 22.82
C GLU A 266 -32.12 -47.08 22.09
N PHE A 267 -31.53 -47.16 20.90
CA PHE A 267 -31.46 -48.41 20.14
C PHE A 267 -30.60 -49.47 20.83
N ILE A 268 -29.44 -49.08 21.38
CA ILE A 268 -28.59 -49.98 22.18
C ILE A 268 -29.40 -50.55 23.36
N GLN A 269 -30.16 -49.71 24.08
CA GLN A 269 -31.01 -50.18 25.18
C GLN A 269 -32.07 -51.19 24.72
N GLN A 270 -32.65 -51.01 23.53
CA GLN A 270 -33.60 -51.98 22.97
C GLN A 270 -32.92 -53.33 22.66
N LEU A 271 -31.72 -53.30 22.07
CA LEU A 271 -30.95 -54.50 21.80
C LEU A 271 -30.52 -55.22 23.08
N GLU A 272 -30.12 -54.49 24.12
CA GLU A 272 -29.79 -55.06 25.43
C GLU A 272 -31.00 -55.76 26.06
N LYS A 273 -32.20 -55.15 25.98
CA LYS A 273 -33.45 -55.77 26.43
C LYS A 273 -33.72 -57.07 25.65
N LYS A 274 -33.64 -57.05 24.32
CA LYS A 274 -33.83 -58.25 23.47
C LYS A 274 -32.81 -59.34 23.80
N LYS A 275 -31.53 -58.99 23.94
CA LYS A 275 -30.47 -59.91 24.37
C LYS A 275 -30.80 -60.58 25.71
N SER A 276 -31.26 -59.80 26.68
CA SER A 276 -31.63 -60.32 28.00
C SER A 276 -32.83 -61.28 27.96
N HIS A 277 -33.81 -61.01 27.09
CA HIS A 277 -34.97 -61.86 26.87
C HIS A 277 -34.55 -63.20 26.25
N LEU A 278 -33.81 -63.14 25.13
CA LEU A 278 -33.32 -64.34 24.44
C LEU A 278 -32.41 -65.18 25.35
N SER A 279 -31.53 -64.55 26.14
CA SER A 279 -30.68 -65.28 27.09
C SER A 279 -31.50 -66.04 28.14
N ARG A 280 -32.65 -65.50 28.55
CA ARG A 280 -33.57 -66.16 29.49
C ARG A 280 -34.28 -67.34 28.85
N GLU A 281 -34.75 -67.18 27.62
CA GLU A 281 -35.38 -68.26 26.83
C GLU A 281 -34.42 -69.42 26.55
N ILE A 282 -33.16 -69.10 26.22
CA ILE A 282 -32.09 -70.09 26.06
C ILE A 282 -31.88 -70.85 27.36
N HIS A 283 -31.67 -70.13 28.48
CA HIS A 283 -31.45 -70.76 29.77
C HIS A 283 -32.63 -71.63 30.22
N HIS A 284 -33.87 -71.19 29.95
CA HIS A 284 -35.07 -71.96 30.22
C HIS A 284 -35.13 -73.24 29.38
N THR A 285 -34.83 -73.14 28.10
CA THR A 285 -34.81 -74.27 27.17
C THR A 285 -33.70 -75.26 27.54
N GLU A 286 -32.48 -74.80 27.84
CA GLU A 286 -31.38 -75.64 28.33
C GLU A 286 -31.77 -76.39 29.61
N LYS A 287 -32.46 -75.73 30.54
CA LYS A 287 -32.95 -76.36 31.78
C LYS A 287 -33.96 -77.47 31.49
N LEU A 288 -34.87 -77.26 30.53
CA LEU A 288 -35.83 -78.29 30.10
C LEU A 288 -35.11 -79.47 29.43
N LEU A 289 -34.09 -79.22 28.61
CA LEU A 289 -33.29 -80.25 27.94
C LEU A 289 -32.46 -81.10 28.91
N HIS A 290 -32.03 -80.52 30.04
CA HIS A 290 -31.27 -81.22 31.08
C HIS A 290 -32.14 -81.84 32.19
N THR A 291 -33.47 -81.86 32.04
CA THR A 291 -34.38 -82.47 33.02
C THR A 291 -34.66 -83.94 32.65
N ASP A 292 -34.45 -84.86 33.59
CA ASP A 292 -34.61 -86.32 33.36
C ASP A 292 -36.07 -86.82 33.44
N ASP A 293 -37.07 -85.94 33.53
CA ASP A 293 -38.51 -86.27 33.63
C ASP A 293 -39.22 -86.11 32.26
N PRO A 294 -39.56 -87.21 31.56
CA PRO A 294 -40.20 -87.16 30.24
C PRO A 294 -41.55 -86.43 30.22
N LEU A 295 -42.26 -86.35 31.36
CA LEU A 295 -43.54 -85.63 31.44
C LEU A 295 -43.37 -84.10 31.46
N MET A 296 -42.25 -83.60 31.99
CA MET A 296 -41.92 -82.17 32.01
C MET A 296 -41.49 -81.65 30.65
N ILE A 297 -40.84 -82.50 29.84
CA ILE A 297 -40.46 -82.19 28.46
C ILE A 297 -41.72 -82.04 27.58
N VAL A 298 -42.62 -83.03 27.62
CA VAL A 298 -43.87 -83.02 26.82
C VAL A 298 -44.82 -81.89 27.23
N ARG A 299 -44.93 -81.57 28.53
CA ARG A 299 -45.73 -80.42 28.99
C ARG A 299 -45.07 -79.06 28.73
N GLY A 300 -43.73 -79.02 28.64
CA GLY A 300 -42.97 -77.82 28.31
C GLY A 300 -43.16 -77.38 26.86
N GLU A 301 -43.26 -78.34 25.93
CA GLU A 301 -43.54 -78.08 24.51
C GLU A 301 -44.95 -77.52 24.28
N SER A 302 -45.95 -78.02 25.01
CA SER A 302 -47.34 -77.51 24.90
C SER A 302 -47.48 -76.04 25.30
N LYS A 303 -46.65 -75.52 26.19
CA LYS A 303 -46.66 -74.09 26.56
C LYS A 303 -45.95 -73.18 25.54
N LYS A 304 -45.05 -73.74 24.72
CA LYS A 304 -44.33 -72.99 23.68
C LYS A 304 -45.20 -72.78 22.44
N ALA A 305 -46.08 -73.74 22.14
CA ALA A 305 -47.06 -73.65 21.05
C ALA A 305 -48.16 -72.59 21.28
N GLU A 306 -48.46 -72.21 22.52
CA GLU A 306 -49.44 -71.15 22.83
C GLU A 306 -48.84 -69.72 22.80
N LEU A 307 -47.51 -69.59 22.60
CA LEU A 307 -46.81 -68.30 22.52
C LEU A 307 -46.28 -67.97 21.12
N SER A 308 -46.48 -68.86 20.13
CA SER A 308 -46.10 -68.62 18.73
C SER A 308 -47.23 -68.13 17.83
N ASP A 309 -48.45 -67.98 18.36
CA ASP A 309 -49.66 -67.62 17.58
C ASP A 309 -50.10 -66.15 17.80
N SER A 310 -49.18 -65.26 18.16
CA SER A 310 -49.37 -63.82 17.99
C SER A 310 -48.54 -63.30 16.82
N GLU A 311 -48.82 -63.85 15.64
CA GLU A 311 -48.66 -63.15 14.37
C GLU A 311 -49.92 -62.30 14.17
N GLU A 312 -49.85 -61.00 14.51
CA GLU A 312 -50.69 -59.99 13.88
C GLU A 312 -49.79 -58.83 13.46
N ASP A 313 -49.55 -58.81 12.14
CA ASP A 313 -49.47 -57.65 11.26
C ASP A 313 -48.48 -56.55 11.60
N ASP A 314 -47.25 -56.72 11.10
CA ASP A 314 -46.50 -55.65 10.44
C ASP A 314 -45.60 -56.31 9.37
N ASP A 315 -46.05 -56.24 8.13
CA ASP A 315 -45.37 -56.48 6.85
C ASP A 315 -44.11 -57.38 6.83
N GLU A 316 -44.26 -58.54 6.17
CA GLU A 316 -43.17 -59.31 5.57
C GLU A 316 -42.38 -58.46 4.55
N GLU A 317 -41.39 -57.69 5.02
CA GLU A 317 -40.22 -57.32 4.22
C GLU A 317 -38.93 -57.56 5.04
N ASP A 318 -38.13 -58.52 4.57
CA ASP A 318 -36.68 -58.65 4.78
C ASP A 318 -36.15 -58.89 6.21
N VAL A 319 -36.27 -60.14 6.67
CA VAL A 319 -35.58 -60.69 7.86
C VAL A 319 -34.06 -60.90 7.65
N GLU A 320 -33.51 -60.62 6.48
CA GLU A 320 -32.05 -60.52 6.24
C GLU A 320 -31.66 -59.09 5.85
N GLY A 321 -31.59 -58.16 6.81
CA GLY A 321 -30.91 -56.87 6.64
C GLY A 321 -31.61 -55.62 7.19
N GLY A 322 -32.91 -55.68 7.51
CA GLY A 322 -33.72 -54.48 7.81
C GLY A 322 -33.42 -53.77 9.14
N ASN A 323 -33.07 -54.49 10.21
CA ASN A 323 -32.99 -53.86 11.55
C ASN A 323 -31.70 -53.05 11.79
N TYR A 324 -30.71 -53.19 10.91
CA TYR A 324 -29.49 -52.35 10.93
C TYR A 324 -29.57 -51.19 9.92
N LYS A 325 -30.58 -51.16 9.03
CA LYS A 325 -30.76 -50.14 8.01
C LYS A 325 -30.95 -48.73 8.60
N PHE A 326 -31.60 -48.63 9.76
CA PHE A 326 -31.80 -47.38 10.50
C PHE A 326 -30.50 -46.69 10.93
N ILE A 327 -29.39 -47.44 11.05
CA ILE A 327 -28.07 -46.91 11.43
C ILE A 327 -27.33 -46.36 10.19
N TYR A 328 -27.66 -46.82 8.99
CA TYR A 328 -26.97 -46.46 7.75
C TYR A 328 -27.72 -45.43 6.88
N GLU A 329 -29.02 -45.19 7.10
CA GLU A 329 -29.83 -44.29 6.26
C GLU A 329 -30.08 -42.88 6.84
N ASN A 330 -29.39 -42.48 7.90
CA ASN A 330 -29.36 -41.07 8.33
C ASN A 330 -27.92 -40.59 8.41
N ASP A 331 -27.31 -40.38 7.25
CA ASP A 331 -26.21 -39.44 7.11
C ASP A 331 -26.60 -38.11 7.76
N LEU A 332 -25.63 -37.35 8.30
CA LEU A 332 -25.86 -35.95 8.67
C LEU A 332 -26.77 -35.34 7.60
N ASN A 333 -27.88 -34.69 7.98
CA ASN A 333 -28.78 -34.06 7.02
C ASN A 333 -28.04 -32.90 6.35
N ILE A 334 -27.18 -33.26 5.39
CA ILE A 334 -26.31 -32.41 4.62
C ILE A 334 -27.18 -31.43 3.85
N ASP A 335 -28.39 -31.84 3.46
CA ASP A 335 -29.37 -30.98 2.81
C ASP A 335 -29.80 -29.83 3.73
N HIS A 336 -30.07 -30.10 5.01
CA HIS A 336 -30.43 -29.06 5.99
C HIS A 336 -29.26 -28.12 6.32
N ILE A 337 -28.04 -28.65 6.46
CA ILE A 337 -26.83 -27.83 6.66
C ILE A 337 -26.53 -26.99 5.41
N SER A 338 -26.72 -27.57 4.23
CA SER A 338 -26.58 -26.90 2.93
C SER A 338 -27.63 -25.79 2.78
N GLU A 339 -28.87 -26.02 3.21
CA GLU A 339 -29.93 -25.02 3.24
C GLU A 339 -29.59 -23.85 4.17
N ILE A 340 -29.02 -24.12 5.35
CA ILE A 340 -28.57 -23.07 6.29
C ILE A 340 -27.40 -22.28 5.72
N LEU A 341 -26.45 -22.94 5.06
CA LEU A 341 -25.34 -22.30 4.36
C LEU A 341 -25.84 -21.43 3.20
N LEU A 342 -26.73 -21.95 2.35
CA LEU A 342 -27.33 -21.23 1.22
C LEU A 342 -28.16 -20.04 1.71
N THR A 343 -28.96 -20.20 2.76
CA THR A 343 -29.76 -19.13 3.37
C THR A 343 -28.87 -18.07 4.02
N GLY A 344 -27.79 -18.49 4.68
CA GLY A 344 -26.74 -17.61 5.19
C GLY A 344 -26.13 -16.79 4.06
N LEU A 345 -25.56 -17.45 3.05
CA LEU A 345 -24.94 -16.82 1.88
C LEU A 345 -25.92 -15.89 1.13
N ASN A 346 -27.21 -16.22 1.06
CA ASN A 346 -28.22 -15.33 0.51
C ASN A 346 -28.46 -14.08 1.39
N GLY A 347 -28.29 -14.21 2.70
CA GLY A 347 -28.21 -13.09 3.64
C GLY A 347 -27.03 -12.13 3.37
N PHE A 348 -25.92 -12.63 2.82
CA PHE A 348 -24.79 -11.80 2.36
C PHE A 348 -25.17 -10.96 1.13
N VAL A 349 -25.90 -11.53 0.15
CA VAL A 349 -26.44 -10.77 -1.00
C VAL A 349 -27.32 -9.61 -0.53
N ASN A 350 -28.16 -9.86 0.47
CA ASN A 350 -29.05 -8.84 1.02
C ASN A 350 -28.29 -7.79 1.86
N GLY A 351 -27.23 -8.18 2.57
CA GLY A 351 -26.30 -7.28 3.25
C GLY A 351 -25.51 -6.39 2.28
N ALA A 352 -25.11 -6.93 1.13
CA ALA A 352 -24.37 -6.22 0.09
C ALA A 352 -25.12 -5.00 -0.47
N LYS A 353 -26.46 -5.06 -0.53
CA LYS A 353 -27.31 -3.91 -0.89
C LYS A 353 -27.21 -2.76 0.12
N ARG A 354 -27.00 -3.05 1.41
CA ARG A 354 -26.80 -2.03 2.46
C ARG A 354 -25.44 -1.33 2.33
N TRP A 355 -24.48 -1.98 1.67
CA TRP A 355 -23.14 -1.46 1.40
C TRP A 355 -23.01 -0.78 0.02
N GLY A 356 -24.12 -0.61 -0.72
CA GLY A 356 -24.13 0.04 -2.04
C GLY A 356 -23.57 -0.82 -3.18
N ILE A 357 -23.36 -2.12 -2.93
CA ILE A 357 -22.96 -3.09 -3.95
C ILE A 357 -24.23 -3.54 -4.69
N ASN A 358 -24.19 -3.53 -6.02
CA ASN A 358 -25.33 -3.99 -6.82
C ASN A 358 -25.67 -5.44 -6.44
N GLY A 359 -26.96 -5.74 -6.29
CA GLY A 359 -27.43 -7.08 -5.93
C GLY A 359 -26.93 -8.17 -6.89
N GLU A 360 -26.80 -7.84 -8.18
CA GLU A 360 -26.24 -8.74 -9.21
C GLU A 360 -24.73 -8.99 -9.03
N GLU A 361 -23.97 -7.97 -8.60
CA GLU A 361 -22.52 -8.11 -8.38
C GLU A 361 -22.22 -8.93 -7.11
N ALA A 362 -23.08 -8.85 -6.10
CA ALA A 362 -23.00 -9.67 -4.91
C ALA A 362 -23.37 -11.14 -5.17
N THR A 363 -24.34 -11.40 -6.06
CA THR A 363 -24.71 -12.77 -6.45
C THR A 363 -23.65 -13.44 -7.33
N ASP A 364 -23.03 -12.70 -8.25
CA ASP A 364 -21.96 -13.25 -9.12
C ASP A 364 -20.71 -13.60 -8.30
N MET A 365 -20.31 -12.75 -7.34
CA MET A 365 -19.20 -13.04 -6.44
C MET A 365 -19.45 -14.27 -5.57
N LEU A 366 -20.68 -14.49 -5.14
CA LEU A 366 -21.05 -15.71 -4.41
C LEU A 366 -21.06 -16.94 -5.31
N GLY A 367 -21.54 -16.82 -6.54
CA GLY A 367 -21.46 -17.88 -7.56
C GLY A 367 -20.01 -18.32 -7.81
N ASP A 368 -19.08 -17.37 -7.94
CA ASP A 368 -17.65 -17.65 -8.14
C ASP A 368 -16.96 -18.28 -6.93
N ILE A 369 -17.44 -17.99 -5.71
CA ILE A 369 -16.92 -18.61 -4.47
C ILE A 369 -17.45 -20.03 -4.34
N MET A 370 -18.75 -20.24 -4.63
CA MET A 370 -19.38 -21.56 -4.62
C MET A 370 -18.75 -22.48 -5.68
N ALA A 371 -18.59 -22.00 -6.91
CA ALA A 371 -17.97 -22.76 -8.00
C ALA A 371 -16.50 -23.14 -7.71
N ARG A 372 -15.74 -22.28 -7.01
CA ARG A 372 -14.38 -22.59 -6.57
C ARG A 372 -14.33 -23.64 -5.46
N ASN A 373 -15.26 -23.59 -4.51
CA ASN A 373 -15.35 -24.59 -3.44
C ASN A 373 -15.82 -25.95 -3.95
N GLU A 374 -16.74 -25.98 -4.93
CA GLU A 374 -17.14 -27.20 -5.65
C GLU A 374 -15.97 -27.82 -6.43
N ALA A 375 -15.08 -27.00 -7.01
CA ALA A 375 -13.88 -27.48 -7.70
C ALA A 375 -12.79 -28.00 -6.74
N GLU A 376 -12.72 -27.50 -5.50
CA GLU A 376 -11.77 -27.97 -4.48
C GLU A 376 -12.27 -29.21 -3.72
N LEU A 377 -13.58 -29.39 -3.58
CA LEU A 377 -14.23 -30.59 -3.04
C LEU A 377 -14.55 -31.56 -4.17
N GLY A 378 -13.55 -32.26 -4.70
CA GLY A 378 -13.74 -33.30 -5.71
C GLY A 378 -14.59 -34.47 -5.20
N PHE A 379 -15.91 -34.31 -5.17
CA PHE A 379 -16.87 -35.41 -5.07
C PHE A 379 -17.22 -35.87 -6.48
N SER A 380 -16.46 -36.84 -6.99
CA SER A 380 -16.94 -37.67 -8.08
C SER A 380 -18.12 -38.50 -7.57
N ALA A 381 -19.33 -38.19 -8.03
CA ALA A 381 -20.46 -39.09 -7.90
C ALA A 381 -20.13 -40.41 -8.63
N GLY A 382 -20.02 -41.52 -7.88
CA GLY A 382 -19.99 -42.86 -8.47
C GLY A 382 -18.79 -43.77 -8.17
N ALA A 383 -18.23 -43.76 -6.96
CA ALA A 383 -17.33 -44.85 -6.51
C ALA A 383 -17.90 -45.55 -5.27
N PRO A 384 -17.94 -46.90 -5.22
CA PRO A 384 -18.37 -47.62 -4.02
C PRO A 384 -17.36 -47.44 -2.88
N SER A 385 -17.88 -47.27 -1.67
CA SER A 385 -17.11 -46.99 -0.44
C SER A 385 -15.94 -47.95 -0.21
N PRO A 386 -14.75 -47.46 0.18
CA PRO A 386 -13.71 -48.32 0.71
C PRO A 386 -14.11 -48.80 2.11
N VAL A 387 -13.99 -50.10 2.32
CA VAL A 387 -14.09 -50.78 3.62
C VAL A 387 -13.12 -50.12 4.60
N TYR A 388 -13.66 -49.47 5.64
CA TYR A 388 -12.87 -48.97 6.76
C TYR A 388 -12.37 -50.15 7.60
N GLN A 389 -11.07 -50.43 7.53
CA GLN A 389 -10.36 -51.12 8.61
C GLN A 389 -10.03 -50.11 9.70
N ILE A 390 -10.37 -50.47 10.94
CA ILE A 390 -10.09 -49.70 12.15
C ILE A 390 -8.56 -49.61 12.34
N PRO A 391 -7.94 -48.41 12.37
CA PRO A 391 -6.56 -48.29 12.80
C PRO A 391 -6.51 -48.30 14.32
N GLU A 392 -5.73 -49.23 14.85
CA GLU A 392 -5.30 -49.24 16.24
C GLU A 392 -4.63 -47.90 16.61
N THR A 393 -4.92 -47.48 17.83
CA THR A 393 -4.39 -46.30 18.48
C THR A 393 -2.87 -46.18 18.35
N ASN A 394 -2.38 -45.12 17.70
CA ASN A 394 -1.04 -44.61 17.98
C ASN A 394 -1.09 -43.09 18.20
N ARG A 395 -0.71 -42.73 19.43
CA ARG A 395 -0.37 -41.37 19.83
C ARG A 395 0.90 -40.99 19.09
N ASP A 396 0.82 -40.02 18.20
CA ASP A 396 1.92 -39.09 17.96
C ASP A 396 1.35 -37.78 17.40
N SER A 397 1.25 -36.81 18.30
CA SER A 397 0.87 -35.44 18.01
C SER A 397 1.92 -34.80 17.13
N GLN A 398 1.63 -34.62 15.83
CA GLN A 398 2.41 -33.69 15.00
C GLN A 398 2.27 -32.27 15.56
N PRO A 399 3.37 -31.50 15.75
CA PRO A 399 3.27 -30.19 16.39
C PRO A 399 2.47 -29.23 15.50
N ALA A 400 1.53 -28.50 16.09
CA ALA A 400 0.69 -27.48 15.45
C ALA A 400 1.45 -26.43 14.61
N ALA A 401 2.77 -26.34 14.75
CA ALA A 401 3.66 -25.53 13.92
C ALA A 401 3.70 -25.99 12.45
N GLN A 402 3.65 -27.29 12.18
CA GLN A 402 3.82 -27.83 10.82
C GLN A 402 2.53 -27.73 9.99
N GLN A 403 1.37 -27.96 10.63
CA GLN A 403 0.06 -27.67 10.05
C GLN A 403 -0.14 -26.15 9.84
N ASN A 404 0.27 -25.30 10.78
CA ASN A 404 0.22 -23.85 10.57
C ASN A 404 1.17 -23.38 9.46
N GLN A 405 2.32 -24.04 9.25
CA GLN A 405 3.25 -23.70 8.18
C GLN A 405 2.71 -24.11 6.80
N GLN A 406 2.03 -25.27 6.69
CA GLN A 406 1.29 -25.67 5.50
C GLN A 406 0.08 -24.77 5.23
N LEU A 407 -0.69 -24.41 6.25
CA LEU A 407 -1.82 -23.48 6.12
C LEU A 407 -1.32 -22.08 5.72
N LYS A 408 -0.22 -21.60 6.30
CA LYS A 408 0.44 -20.33 5.94
C LYS A 408 0.97 -20.34 4.51
N HIS A 409 1.48 -21.48 4.04
CA HIS A 409 1.93 -21.66 2.66
C HIS A 409 0.75 -21.78 1.67
N LYS A 410 -0.39 -22.35 2.08
CA LYS A 410 -1.66 -22.36 1.31
C LYS A 410 -2.30 -20.96 1.28
N LEU A 411 -2.30 -20.24 2.40
CA LEU A 411 -2.79 -18.87 2.52
C LEU A 411 -1.91 -17.86 1.75
N MET A 412 -0.58 -18.07 1.68
CA MET A 412 0.33 -17.28 0.82
C MET A 412 0.05 -17.45 -0.69
N LYS A 413 -0.56 -18.57 -1.10
CA LYS A 413 -0.99 -18.81 -2.48
C LYS A 413 -2.36 -18.19 -2.79
N LEU A 414 -3.26 -18.15 -1.81
CA LEU A 414 -4.62 -17.60 -1.96
C LEU A 414 -4.69 -16.08 -1.76
N PHE A 415 -3.72 -15.50 -1.04
CA PHE A 415 -3.56 -14.05 -0.88
C PHE A 415 -2.11 -13.67 -1.22
N PRO A 416 -1.81 -13.31 -2.48
CA PRO A 416 -0.50 -12.77 -2.81
C PRO A 416 -0.29 -11.52 -1.96
N SER A 417 0.84 -11.48 -1.25
CA SER A 417 1.26 -10.34 -0.42
C SER A 417 0.97 -9.02 -1.12
N ARG A 418 0.22 -8.14 -0.44
CA ARG A 418 0.11 -6.73 -0.82
C ARG A 418 1.53 -6.17 -1.01
N ASN A 419 1.77 -5.64 -2.20
CA ASN A 419 2.94 -4.84 -2.61
C ASN A 419 4.31 -5.50 -2.38
N ILE A 420 4.76 -6.30 -3.34
CA ILE A 420 6.19 -6.23 -3.69
C ILE A 420 6.38 -4.83 -4.26
N ASP A 421 7.03 -3.99 -3.45
CA ASP A 421 7.40 -2.65 -3.82
C ASP A 421 8.22 -2.71 -5.13
N PRO A 422 7.81 -2.04 -6.23
CA PRO A 422 8.50 -2.12 -7.52
C PRO A 422 9.95 -1.59 -7.48
N TYR A 423 10.44 -1.09 -6.34
CA TYR A 423 11.78 -0.55 -6.16
C TYR A 423 12.90 -1.59 -5.99
N TYR A 424 12.61 -2.89 -5.87
CA TYR A 424 13.63 -3.93 -5.69
C TYR A 424 14.04 -4.68 -6.98
N GLY A 425 13.48 -4.32 -8.15
CA GLY A 425 13.91 -4.85 -9.45
C GLY A 425 15.07 -4.04 -10.05
N LYS A 426 15.90 -4.66 -10.91
CA LYS A 426 16.88 -3.93 -11.71
C LYS A 426 16.19 -3.30 -12.91
N GLU A 427 16.35 -2.00 -13.12
CA GLU A 427 15.87 -1.35 -14.33
C GLU A 427 16.61 -1.91 -15.56
N ALA A 428 15.87 -2.27 -16.61
CA ALA A 428 16.43 -2.76 -17.86
C ALA A 428 16.98 -1.61 -18.73
N VAL A 429 17.98 -0.90 -18.20
CA VAL A 429 18.63 0.24 -18.86
C VAL A 429 19.20 -0.18 -20.22
N GLY A 430 19.00 0.68 -21.23
CA GLY A 430 19.55 0.48 -22.57
C GLY A 430 18.83 -0.58 -23.40
N MET A 431 17.65 -1.06 -22.97
CA MET A 431 16.85 -1.98 -23.78
C MET A 431 16.34 -1.29 -25.07
N SER A 432 16.47 -1.98 -26.20
CA SER A 432 16.00 -1.53 -27.52
C SER A 432 15.32 -2.69 -28.26
N VAL A 433 14.54 -2.36 -29.29
CA VAL A 433 13.84 -3.33 -30.13
C VAL A 433 14.76 -3.87 -31.22
N ASP A 434 14.79 -5.19 -31.39
CA ASP A 434 15.57 -5.87 -32.42
C ASP A 434 14.87 -5.78 -33.78
N ILE A 435 15.43 -4.96 -34.67
CA ILE A 435 14.96 -4.77 -36.03
C ILE A 435 14.98 -6.05 -36.89
N ASN A 436 15.78 -7.05 -36.52
CA ASN A 436 15.82 -8.34 -37.20
C ASN A 436 14.58 -9.18 -36.89
N THR A 437 13.96 -8.98 -35.73
CA THR A 437 12.70 -9.63 -35.37
C THR A 437 11.49 -8.86 -35.89
N ALA A 438 11.60 -7.54 -36.06
CA ALA A 438 10.49 -6.68 -36.45
C ALA A 438 9.86 -7.04 -37.82
N SER A 439 8.55 -7.26 -37.85
CA SER A 439 7.79 -7.50 -39.09
C SER A 439 7.89 -6.34 -40.07
N ASN A 440 7.70 -6.62 -41.36
CA ASN A 440 7.66 -5.60 -42.41
C ASN A 440 6.58 -4.51 -42.22
N GLN A 441 5.66 -4.63 -41.27
CA GLN A 441 4.66 -3.61 -40.93
C GLN A 441 4.99 -2.85 -39.63
N VAL A 442 6.17 -3.06 -39.04
CA VAL A 442 6.63 -2.42 -37.81
C VAL A 442 7.83 -1.53 -38.08
N SER A 443 7.68 -0.22 -37.95
CA SER A 443 8.80 0.71 -37.99
C SER A 443 9.45 0.80 -36.61
N VAL A 444 10.79 0.75 -36.60
CA VAL A 444 11.61 0.89 -35.39
C VAL A 444 12.44 2.16 -35.54
N LEU A 445 12.21 3.13 -34.67
CA LEU A 445 12.76 4.49 -34.70
C LEU A 445 13.43 4.82 -33.36
N GLU A 446 14.03 6.01 -33.25
CA GLU A 446 14.66 6.51 -32.00
C GLU A 446 15.66 5.49 -31.42
N GLU A 447 16.58 5.01 -32.26
CA GLU A 447 17.60 4.01 -31.86
C GLU A 447 17.01 2.70 -31.28
N GLY A 448 15.80 2.35 -31.69
CA GLY A 448 15.11 1.15 -31.21
C GLY A 448 14.25 1.38 -29.97
N LYS A 449 13.99 2.63 -29.57
CA LYS A 449 13.10 2.95 -28.46
C LYS A 449 11.65 3.14 -28.89
N LEU A 450 11.38 3.53 -30.13
CA LEU A 450 10.04 3.80 -30.63
C LEU A 450 9.61 2.75 -31.66
N VAL A 451 8.48 2.11 -31.41
CA VAL A 451 7.85 1.11 -32.28
C VAL A 451 6.56 1.71 -32.82
N THR A 452 6.40 1.78 -34.14
CA THR A 452 5.18 2.32 -34.78
C THR A 452 4.65 1.38 -35.85
N TYR A 453 3.33 1.41 -36.06
CA TYR A 453 2.68 0.70 -37.15
C TYR A 453 2.96 1.40 -38.49
N SER A 454 3.31 0.63 -39.51
CA SER A 454 3.44 1.09 -40.89
C SER A 454 2.44 0.38 -41.79
N ALA A 455 1.52 1.15 -42.37
CA ALA A 455 0.59 0.65 -43.39
C ALA A 455 1.31 0.16 -44.66
N THR A 456 2.47 0.75 -44.98
CA THR A 456 3.31 0.31 -46.10
C THR A 456 4.35 -0.70 -45.63
N ARG A 457 4.47 -1.84 -46.33
CA ARG A 457 5.48 -2.87 -46.00
C ARG A 457 6.90 -2.36 -46.26
N LEU A 458 7.76 -2.43 -45.24
CA LEU A 458 9.14 -1.90 -45.20
C LEU A 458 10.19 -2.70 -46.02
N ARG A 459 9.76 -3.62 -46.89
CA ARG A 459 10.61 -4.40 -47.84
C ARG A 459 11.91 -4.99 -47.25
N ARG A 460 11.94 -5.33 -45.96
CA ARG A 460 13.06 -6.06 -45.35
C ARG A 460 13.02 -7.53 -45.75
N PRO A 461 14.18 -8.18 -45.97
CA PRO A 461 14.22 -9.60 -46.34
C PRO A 461 13.64 -10.46 -45.22
N GLN A 462 12.87 -11.48 -45.59
CA GLN A 462 12.32 -12.44 -44.64
C GLN A 462 13.44 -13.32 -44.09
N THR A 463 13.54 -13.42 -42.77
CA THR A 463 14.47 -14.29 -42.06
C THR A 463 13.70 -15.18 -41.09
N PRO A 464 14.29 -16.30 -40.60
CA PRO A 464 13.63 -17.15 -39.60
C PRO A 464 13.28 -16.42 -38.30
N GLN A 465 14.01 -15.36 -37.94
CA GLN A 465 13.78 -14.57 -36.73
C GLN A 465 12.70 -13.50 -36.89
N ARG A 466 12.35 -13.13 -38.13
CA ARG A 466 11.45 -12.01 -38.42
C ARG A 466 9.99 -12.46 -38.31
N PHE A 467 9.17 -11.73 -37.55
CA PHE A 467 7.74 -11.94 -37.55
C PHE A 467 7.11 -11.60 -38.92
N GLN A 468 6.12 -12.38 -39.32
CA GLN A 468 5.30 -12.08 -40.49
C GLN A 468 4.31 -10.96 -40.16
N ASP A 469 3.70 -11.02 -38.98
CA ASP A 469 2.72 -10.04 -38.47
C ASP A 469 3.34 -9.00 -37.55
N PHE A 470 2.62 -7.91 -37.28
CA PHE A 470 3.07 -6.62 -36.76
C PHE A 470 3.66 -6.62 -35.32
N GLN A 471 4.76 -7.36 -35.15
CA GLN A 471 5.41 -7.66 -33.88
C GLN A 471 6.93 -7.50 -33.94
N ALA A 472 7.55 -7.35 -32.77
CA ALA A 472 9.00 -7.34 -32.57
C ALA A 472 9.36 -7.76 -31.13
N LEU A 473 10.60 -8.23 -30.93
CA LEU A 473 11.19 -8.51 -29.62
C LEU A 473 12.31 -7.52 -29.30
N SER A 474 12.70 -7.46 -28.02
CA SER A 474 13.89 -6.75 -27.59
C SER A 474 15.19 -7.42 -28.06
N THR A 475 16.24 -6.62 -28.22
CA THR A 475 17.61 -7.10 -28.49
C THR A 475 18.20 -7.90 -27.34
N ARG A 476 17.81 -7.57 -26.10
CA ARG A 476 18.27 -8.21 -24.87
C ARG A 476 17.24 -9.23 -24.38
N SER A 477 17.72 -10.37 -23.90
CA SER A 477 16.94 -11.36 -23.16
C SER A 477 17.31 -11.35 -21.67
N PHE A 478 16.41 -11.86 -20.85
CA PHE A 478 16.56 -11.94 -19.40
C PHE A 478 16.37 -13.39 -18.94
N PRO A 479 17.48 -14.10 -18.65
CA PRO A 479 17.43 -15.51 -18.25
C PRO A 479 17.12 -15.74 -16.77
N SER A 480 17.24 -14.69 -15.94
CA SER A 480 17.07 -14.78 -14.48
C SER A 480 16.93 -13.39 -13.85
N GLY A 481 16.56 -13.36 -12.57
CA GLY A 481 16.50 -12.18 -11.74
C GLY A 481 15.20 -11.38 -11.85
N ARG A 482 15.22 -10.23 -11.15
CA ARG A 482 14.12 -9.27 -11.12
C ARG A 482 14.45 -8.08 -12.01
N HIS A 483 13.61 -7.83 -13.01
CA HIS A 483 13.79 -6.71 -13.91
C HIS A 483 12.51 -5.94 -14.13
N TYR A 484 12.64 -4.67 -14.46
CA TYR A 484 11.51 -3.87 -14.94
C TYR A 484 11.93 -2.91 -16.04
N TRP A 485 10.96 -2.49 -16.85
CA TRP A 485 11.10 -1.37 -17.77
C TRP A 485 9.79 -0.59 -17.85
N ASP A 486 9.95 0.68 -18.20
CA ASP A 486 8.85 1.61 -18.36
C ASP A 486 8.67 1.93 -19.83
N MET A 487 7.42 2.08 -20.23
CA MET A 487 7.05 2.37 -21.60
C MET A 487 5.81 3.26 -21.68
N GLU A 488 5.66 3.97 -22.78
CA GLU A 488 4.52 4.80 -23.09
C GLU A 488 3.77 4.24 -24.31
N GLY A 489 2.46 4.07 -24.18
CA GLY A 489 1.59 3.64 -25.28
C GLY A 489 0.79 4.79 -25.89
N GLY A 490 0.62 4.76 -27.22
CA GLY A 490 -0.23 5.70 -27.94
C GLY A 490 -1.72 5.61 -27.53
N LYS A 491 -2.44 6.73 -27.62
CA LYS A 491 -3.92 6.80 -27.44
C LYS A 491 -4.69 6.31 -28.68
N ASN A 492 -4.07 6.32 -29.84
CA ASN A 492 -4.72 5.93 -31.09
C ASN A 492 -4.15 4.58 -31.53
N GLY A 493 -4.98 3.78 -32.20
CA GLY A 493 -4.63 2.41 -32.60
C GLY A 493 -4.53 1.43 -31.42
N GLY A 494 -4.17 0.19 -31.75
CA GLY A 494 -3.99 -0.91 -30.82
C GLY A 494 -2.52 -1.22 -30.57
N TRP A 495 -2.20 -1.63 -29.35
CA TRP A 495 -0.90 -2.17 -29.03
C TRP A 495 -0.97 -3.28 -27.98
N ARG A 496 -0.02 -4.23 -28.05
CA ARG A 496 0.24 -5.20 -26.99
C ARG A 496 1.70 -5.09 -26.58
N VAL A 497 1.93 -5.20 -25.28
CA VAL A 497 3.26 -5.26 -24.70
C VAL A 497 3.32 -6.29 -23.59
N GLY A 498 4.48 -6.89 -23.44
CA GLY A 498 4.63 -7.99 -22.52
C GLY A 498 5.99 -8.65 -22.65
N VAL A 499 6.00 -9.95 -22.41
CA VAL A 499 7.18 -10.78 -22.58
C VAL A 499 6.86 -12.01 -23.41
N ALA A 500 7.88 -12.51 -24.11
CA ALA A 500 7.80 -13.73 -24.88
C ALA A 500 9.11 -14.50 -24.81
N TYR A 501 9.03 -15.82 -24.94
CA TYR A 501 10.19 -16.66 -25.19
C TYR A 501 10.71 -16.44 -26.62
N PRO A 502 12.03 -16.61 -26.85
CA PRO A 502 12.59 -16.53 -28.19
C PRO A 502 11.99 -17.59 -29.14
N SER A 503 11.53 -18.73 -28.59
CA SER A 503 10.91 -19.85 -29.31
C SER A 503 9.47 -19.61 -29.81
N ILE A 504 8.89 -18.42 -29.55
CA ILE A 504 7.56 -18.05 -30.07
C ILE A 504 7.51 -18.19 -31.60
N GLU A 505 6.37 -18.61 -32.13
CA GLU A 505 6.14 -18.75 -33.57
C GLU A 505 6.33 -17.40 -34.28
N ARG A 506 6.85 -17.42 -35.51
CA ARG A 506 7.15 -16.21 -36.28
C ARG A 506 6.11 -15.89 -37.36
N GLY A 507 5.12 -16.76 -37.56
CA GLY A 507 4.01 -16.54 -38.49
C GLY A 507 2.74 -17.28 -38.08
N GLY A 508 1.62 -16.88 -38.66
CA GLY A 508 0.30 -17.44 -38.36
C GLY A 508 -0.29 -16.92 -37.03
N ALA A 509 -1.50 -17.38 -36.72
CA ALA A 509 -2.28 -16.91 -35.57
C ALA A 509 -1.58 -17.12 -34.22
N GLN A 510 -0.78 -18.18 -34.09
CA GLN A 510 -0.03 -18.49 -32.88
C GLN A 510 1.19 -17.58 -32.68
N SER A 511 1.63 -16.85 -33.71
CA SER A 511 2.74 -15.91 -33.56
C SER A 511 2.40 -14.67 -32.75
N TYR A 512 1.10 -14.34 -32.60
CA TYR A 512 0.65 -13.15 -31.89
C TYR A 512 0.97 -13.25 -30.40
N THR A 513 1.62 -12.21 -29.86
CA THR A 513 1.97 -12.11 -28.44
C THR A 513 0.68 -12.21 -27.60
N GLY A 514 0.64 -13.21 -26.71
CA GLY A 514 -0.50 -13.61 -25.89
C GLY A 514 -1.35 -14.75 -26.48
N ASN A 515 -1.26 -15.03 -27.77
CA ASN A 515 -2.07 -16.06 -28.45
C ASN A 515 -1.38 -17.44 -28.46
N ASN A 516 -0.47 -17.68 -27.52
CA ASN A 516 0.30 -18.93 -27.36
C ASN A 516 0.73 -19.06 -25.89
N ASP A 517 1.22 -20.24 -25.53
CA ASP A 517 1.74 -20.57 -24.21
C ASP A 517 3.17 -20.04 -23.95
N LYS A 518 3.78 -19.36 -24.93
CA LYS A 518 5.15 -18.82 -24.89
C LYS A 518 5.21 -17.31 -24.66
N SER A 519 4.07 -16.65 -24.45
CA SER A 519 4.01 -15.20 -24.30
C SER A 519 2.85 -14.73 -23.42
N TRP A 520 3.07 -13.59 -22.77
CA TRP A 520 2.16 -12.95 -21.83
C TRP A 520 2.13 -11.46 -22.12
N ALA A 521 0.95 -10.89 -22.31
CA ALA A 521 0.84 -9.49 -22.69
C ALA A 521 -0.30 -8.73 -22.02
N LEU A 522 -0.05 -7.44 -21.83
CA LEU A 522 -1.06 -6.42 -21.68
C LEU A 522 -1.40 -5.87 -23.06
N TRP A 523 -2.67 -5.97 -23.40
CA TRP A 523 -3.29 -5.46 -24.60
C TRP A 523 -4.09 -4.20 -24.28
N ARG A 524 -3.83 -3.13 -25.04
CA ARG A 524 -4.69 -1.94 -25.07
C ARG A 524 -5.39 -1.82 -26.42
N TRP A 525 -6.71 -1.70 -26.37
CA TRP A 525 -7.54 -1.32 -27.51
C TRP A 525 -8.57 -0.29 -27.05
N ASP A 526 -8.59 0.85 -27.74
CA ASP A 526 -9.45 1.98 -27.37
C ASP A 526 -9.29 2.36 -25.88
N ASN A 527 -10.35 2.53 -25.10
CA ASN A 527 -10.24 2.88 -23.68
C ASN A 527 -10.31 1.67 -22.74
N ASN A 528 -9.80 0.51 -23.17
CA ASN A 528 -9.79 -0.71 -22.36
C ASN A 528 -8.40 -1.35 -22.31
N TYR A 529 -8.07 -1.90 -21.14
CA TYR A 529 -6.98 -2.85 -20.98
C TYR A 529 -7.51 -4.28 -20.94
N THR A 530 -6.77 -5.21 -21.51
CA THR A 530 -7.03 -6.65 -21.49
C THR A 530 -5.69 -7.34 -21.30
N VAL A 531 -5.61 -8.34 -20.44
CA VAL A 531 -4.42 -9.19 -20.37
C VAL A 531 -4.69 -10.48 -21.10
N ILE A 532 -3.67 -11.00 -21.77
CA ILE A 532 -3.80 -12.14 -22.65
C ILE A 532 -2.60 -13.08 -22.54
N HIS A 533 -2.89 -14.37 -22.43
CA HIS A 533 -1.93 -15.47 -22.43
C HIS A 533 -2.62 -16.73 -22.93
N ASN A 534 -1.94 -17.54 -23.76
CA ASN A 534 -2.49 -18.78 -24.30
C ASN A 534 -3.89 -18.63 -24.93
N THR A 535 -4.13 -17.52 -25.65
CA THR A 535 -5.43 -17.13 -26.23
C THR A 535 -6.55 -16.81 -25.23
N GLU A 536 -6.29 -16.93 -23.94
CA GLU A 536 -7.23 -16.55 -22.89
C GLU A 536 -7.12 -15.05 -22.60
N GLU A 537 -8.25 -14.36 -22.72
CA GLU A 537 -8.34 -12.92 -22.55
C GLU A 537 -9.08 -12.57 -21.26
N THR A 538 -8.45 -11.77 -20.40
CA THR A 538 -9.10 -11.20 -19.21
C THR A 538 -9.19 -9.70 -19.37
N LYS A 539 -10.42 -9.18 -19.56
CA LYS A 539 -10.65 -7.73 -19.64
C LYS A 539 -10.50 -7.09 -18.26
N LEU A 540 -9.63 -6.09 -18.14
CA LEU A 540 -9.44 -5.37 -16.89
C LEU A 540 -10.56 -4.34 -16.69
N ARG A 541 -11.07 -4.23 -15.46
CA ARG A 541 -12.16 -3.31 -15.11
C ARG A 541 -11.73 -1.83 -15.13
N CYS A 542 -10.45 -1.55 -14.92
CA CYS A 542 -9.91 -0.20 -14.90
C CYS A 542 -9.72 0.37 -16.31
N LYS A 543 -10.06 1.65 -16.50
CA LYS A 543 -9.83 2.37 -17.76
C LYS A 543 -8.44 3.03 -17.77
N PRO A 544 -7.75 3.09 -18.93
CA PRO A 544 -6.50 3.82 -19.07
C PRO A 544 -6.64 5.29 -18.63
N GLU A 545 -5.85 5.71 -17.65
CA GLU A 545 -5.81 7.10 -17.16
C GLU A 545 -4.51 7.79 -17.59
N HIS A 546 -3.40 7.05 -17.58
CA HIS A 546 -2.12 7.49 -18.10
C HIS A 546 -1.58 6.49 -19.13
N ARG A 547 -0.63 6.95 -19.94
CA ARG A 547 -0.03 6.16 -21.02
C ARG A 547 1.19 5.35 -20.58
N LYS A 548 1.68 5.59 -19.37
CA LYS A 548 2.91 5.00 -18.86
C LYS A 548 2.63 3.67 -18.18
N ILE A 549 3.20 2.60 -18.73
CA ILE A 549 3.10 1.24 -18.22
C ILE A 549 4.47 0.79 -17.77
N ARG A 550 4.53 0.17 -16.60
CA ARG A 550 5.68 -0.60 -16.12
C ARG A 550 5.40 -2.08 -16.26
N ILE A 551 6.33 -2.78 -16.85
CA ILE A 551 6.36 -4.24 -16.85
C ILE A 551 7.46 -4.65 -15.89
N PHE A 552 7.12 -5.48 -14.91
CA PHE A 552 8.03 -6.01 -13.92
C PHE A 552 7.92 -7.53 -13.93
N PHE A 553 9.05 -8.23 -13.84
CA PHE A 553 9.02 -9.65 -13.58
C PHE A 553 10.08 -10.06 -12.55
N ASP A 554 9.76 -11.14 -11.83
CA ASP A 554 10.65 -11.89 -10.94
C ASP A 554 10.74 -13.30 -11.52
N TYR A 555 11.87 -13.62 -12.16
CA TYR A 555 12.04 -14.87 -12.89
C TYR A 555 11.98 -16.07 -11.93
N GLU A 556 12.69 -15.99 -10.80
CA GLU A 556 12.78 -17.07 -9.82
C GLU A 556 11.47 -17.27 -9.06
N ALA A 557 10.74 -16.19 -8.75
CA ALA A 557 9.44 -16.30 -8.11
C ALA A 557 8.30 -16.62 -9.08
N GLY A 558 8.58 -16.62 -10.39
CA GLY A 558 7.59 -16.91 -11.41
C GLY A 558 6.48 -15.85 -11.49
N ARG A 559 6.82 -14.57 -11.39
CA ARG A 559 5.83 -13.47 -11.39
C ARG A 559 6.08 -12.50 -12.53
N LEU A 560 5.05 -12.18 -13.29
CA LEU A 560 5.05 -11.10 -14.28
C LEU A 560 3.90 -10.15 -13.98
N SER A 561 4.22 -8.90 -13.66
CA SER A 561 3.27 -7.89 -13.23
C SER A 561 3.26 -6.69 -14.17
N PHE A 562 2.07 -6.15 -14.40
CA PHE A 562 1.83 -4.93 -15.16
C PHE A 562 1.33 -3.84 -14.21
N TYR A 563 1.88 -2.64 -14.34
CA TYR A 563 1.48 -1.47 -13.56
C TYR A 563 1.27 -0.27 -14.48
N GLU A 564 0.33 0.58 -14.12
CA GLU A 564 0.16 1.90 -14.73
C GLU A 564 0.74 2.95 -13.80
N LEU A 565 1.65 3.77 -14.32
CA LEU A 565 2.42 4.75 -13.56
C LEU A 565 1.64 6.05 -13.34
N ILE A 566 0.47 5.93 -12.71
CA ILE A 566 -0.29 7.06 -12.16
C ILE A 566 0.21 7.35 -10.73
N ARG A 567 -0.31 8.40 -10.08
CA ARG A 567 -0.01 8.68 -8.67
C ARG A 567 -1.29 8.49 -7.84
N PRO A 568 -1.36 7.47 -6.96
CA PRO A 568 -0.36 6.41 -6.69
C PRO A 568 -0.26 5.37 -7.83
N ILE A 569 0.87 4.67 -7.95
CA ILE A 569 1.07 3.64 -9.01
C ILE A 569 -0.05 2.59 -8.89
N ARG A 570 -0.71 2.31 -10.01
CA ARG A 570 -1.83 1.36 -10.08
C ARG A 570 -1.34 0.01 -10.60
N HIS A 571 -1.54 -1.04 -9.82
CA HIS A 571 -1.36 -2.42 -10.30
C HIS A 571 -2.49 -2.77 -11.28
N LEU A 572 -2.14 -3.39 -12.41
CA LEU A 572 -3.09 -3.82 -13.43
C LEU A 572 -3.36 -5.33 -13.34
N HIS A 573 -2.30 -6.13 -13.36
CA HIS A 573 -2.42 -7.60 -13.34
C HIS A 573 -1.09 -8.27 -13.00
N THR A 574 -1.13 -9.50 -12.48
CA THR A 574 0.04 -10.35 -12.29
C THR A 574 -0.24 -11.77 -12.79
N PHE A 575 0.56 -12.23 -13.74
CA PHE A 575 0.64 -13.65 -14.09
C PHE A 575 1.59 -14.37 -13.11
N THR A 576 1.19 -15.57 -12.69
CA THR A 576 2.04 -16.51 -11.94
C THR A 576 2.40 -17.67 -12.85
N VAL A 577 3.68 -17.80 -13.18
CA VAL A 577 4.18 -18.65 -14.28
C VAL A 577 5.50 -19.29 -13.87
N THR A 578 5.73 -20.56 -14.23
CA THR A 578 7.07 -21.15 -14.15
C THR A 578 7.80 -20.89 -15.47
N PHE A 579 8.76 -19.96 -15.48
CA PHE A 579 9.49 -19.63 -16.70
C PHE A 579 10.48 -20.72 -17.10
N THR A 580 10.48 -21.10 -18.37
CA THR A 580 11.29 -22.21 -18.92
C THR A 580 12.37 -21.75 -19.90
N GLU A 581 12.26 -20.53 -20.42
CA GLU A 581 13.24 -19.92 -21.32
C GLU A 581 13.52 -18.46 -20.92
N PRO A 582 14.65 -17.88 -21.35
CA PRO A 582 14.91 -16.46 -21.18
C PRO A 582 13.82 -15.59 -21.80
N LEU A 583 13.41 -14.53 -21.10
CA LEU A 583 12.34 -13.65 -21.53
C LEU A 583 12.89 -12.52 -22.41
N HIS A 584 12.23 -12.24 -23.54
CA HIS A 584 12.38 -10.99 -24.28
C HIS A 584 11.18 -10.08 -24.01
N ALA A 585 11.37 -8.77 -24.01
CA ALA A 585 10.26 -7.84 -24.10
C ALA A 585 9.62 -7.96 -25.49
N ALA A 586 8.30 -8.05 -25.54
CA ALA A 586 7.53 -8.24 -26.76
C ALA A 586 6.65 -7.02 -27.05
N PHE A 587 6.61 -6.61 -28.31
CA PHE A 587 5.90 -5.41 -28.78
C PHE A 587 5.06 -5.75 -29.99
N CYS A 588 3.80 -5.31 -29.99
CA CYS A 588 2.86 -5.49 -31.10
C CYS A 588 2.08 -4.19 -31.29
N VAL A 589 1.97 -3.68 -32.53
CA VAL A 589 1.31 -2.40 -32.84
C VAL A 589 0.48 -2.53 -34.12
N TRP A 590 -0.77 -2.06 -34.11
CA TRP A 590 -1.63 -2.08 -35.31
C TRP A 590 -2.66 -0.97 -35.33
N GLY A 591 -3.06 -0.60 -36.55
CA GLY A 591 -3.96 0.52 -36.79
C GLY A 591 -3.21 1.85 -36.87
N ASP A 592 -3.86 2.83 -37.51
CA ASP A 592 -3.23 4.10 -37.81
C ASP A 592 -2.83 4.86 -36.53
N ASN A 593 -1.62 5.41 -36.54
CA ASN A 593 -1.00 6.10 -35.41
C ASN A 593 -0.80 5.25 -34.15
N ALA A 594 -0.79 3.91 -34.27
CA ALA A 594 -0.37 3.03 -33.17
C ALA A 594 1.13 3.13 -32.94
N TRP A 595 1.52 3.33 -31.68
CA TRP A 595 2.92 3.35 -31.28
C TRP A 595 3.11 2.95 -29.82
N VAL A 596 4.32 2.47 -29.53
CA VAL A 596 4.84 2.19 -28.19
C VAL A 596 6.26 2.74 -28.10
N ARG A 597 6.59 3.43 -27.01
CA ARG A 597 7.93 3.97 -26.74
C ARG A 597 8.49 3.41 -25.44
N ILE A 598 9.71 2.90 -25.45
CA ILE A 598 10.46 2.53 -24.24
C ILE A 598 11.02 3.82 -23.60
N ILE A 599 10.79 4.03 -22.29
CA ILE A 599 11.21 5.24 -21.56
C ILE A 599 12.43 4.98 -20.66
N SER A 600 12.65 3.74 -20.23
CA SER A 600 13.80 3.30 -19.42
C SER A 600 15.11 3.18 -20.21
#